data_AF-A0A969YX14-F1
#
_entry.id   AF-A0A969YX14-F1
#
_cell.length_a   1.000
_cell.length_b   1.000
_cell.length_c   1.000
_cell.angle_alpha   90.00
_cell.angle_beta   90.00
_cell.angle_gamma   90.00
#
_symmetry.space_group_name_H-M   'P 1'
#
loop_
_entity.id
_entity.type
_entity.pdbx_description
1 polymer ?
#
loop_
_entity_poly.entity_id
_entity_poly.type
_entity_poly.pdbx_seq_one_letter_code
_entity_poly.pdbx_strand_id
1 'polypeptide(L)'
;MRKRRPVIALMYDFDKTLCTKDMQEYTFIPNIGMKAKDFWSESNLLAKNKKMDKILAYMYVMLDKAHAAKQSIRREEFVKLGKNLEFFPGVEEWFQRINLIGDDLGEK
;
A
#
# COMPACT_ATOMS: atom_id res chain seq x y z
N MET A 1 19.87 -3.50 39.44
CA MET A 1 19.32 -2.58 38.42
C MET A 1 18.74 -3.41 37.29
N ARG A 2 17.45 -3.25 36.94
CA ARG A 2 16.86 -3.97 35.80
C ARG A 2 17.47 -3.39 34.52
N LYS A 3 18.32 -4.16 33.83
CA LYS A 3 18.83 -3.78 32.51
C LYS A 3 17.62 -3.51 31.61
N ARG A 4 17.49 -2.28 31.09
CA ARG A 4 16.44 -1.97 30.12
C ARG A 4 16.77 -2.75 28.85
N ARG A 5 15.82 -3.55 28.37
CA ARG A 5 15.87 -4.15 27.02
C ARG A 5 15.93 -2.99 26.01
N PRO A 6 16.92 -2.92 25.11
CA PRO A 6 16.90 -1.93 24.04
C PRO A 6 15.67 -2.14 23.14
N VAL A 7 15.27 -1.08 22.44
CA VAL A 7 14.07 -1.07 21.59
C VAL A 7 14.51 -0.91 20.16
N ILE A 8 14.07 -1.82 19.29
CA ILE A 8 14.40 -1.81 17.86
C ILE A 8 13.11 -1.50 17.08
N ALA A 9 13.16 -0.47 16.24
CA ALA A 9 12.05 -0.13 15.34
C ALA A 9 12.40 -0.52 13.90
N LEU A 10 11.55 -1.34 13.29
CA LEU A 10 11.63 -1.69 11.87
C LEU A 10 10.46 -1.04 11.14
N MET A 11 10.77 -0.28 10.09
CA MET A 11 9.77 0.42 9.27
C MET A 11 9.81 -0.17 7.86
N TYR A 12 8.64 -0.61 7.39
CA TYR A 12 8.48 -1.20 6.07
C TYR A 12 7.63 -0.27 5.21
N ASP A 13 8.05 -0.09 3.96
CA ASP A 13 7.13 0.29 2.91
C ASP A 13 6.13 -0.86 2.66
N PHE A 14 5.01 -0.57 2.01
CA PHE A 14 3.97 -1.57 1.75
C PHE A 14 4.01 -2.05 0.30
N ASP A 15 3.77 -1.13 -0.65
CA ASP A 15 3.69 -1.42 -2.07
C ASP A 15 5.03 -1.94 -2.60
N LYS A 16 5.01 -3.10 -3.26
CA LYS A 16 6.23 -3.76 -3.80
C LYS A 16 7.30 -4.08 -2.73
N THR A 17 6.92 -4.07 -1.46
CA THR A 17 7.79 -4.45 -0.32
C THR A 17 7.13 -5.56 0.50
N LEU A 18 5.93 -5.31 1.02
CA LEU A 18 5.13 -6.32 1.71
C LEU A 18 4.14 -7.01 0.75
N CYS A 19 3.54 -6.24 -0.16
CA CYS A 19 2.69 -6.79 -1.23
C CYS A 19 3.41 -6.79 -2.59
N THR A 20 2.94 -7.65 -3.50
CA THR A 20 3.62 -7.96 -4.77
C THR A 20 3.50 -6.89 -5.87
N LYS A 21 2.58 -5.93 -5.74
CA LYS A 21 2.36 -4.80 -6.68
C LYS A 21 1.78 -3.60 -5.95
N ASP A 22 1.54 -2.49 -6.66
CA ASP A 22 0.87 -1.33 -6.07
C ASP A 22 -0.56 -1.71 -5.64
N MET A 23 -0.97 -1.33 -4.42
CA MET A 23 -2.27 -1.70 -3.83
C MET A 23 -3.46 -1.39 -4.75
N GLN A 24 -3.40 -0.30 -5.49
CA GLN A 24 -4.46 0.15 -6.39
C GLN A 24 -4.67 -0.83 -7.56
N GLU A 25 -3.65 -1.59 -7.95
CA GLU A 25 -3.70 -2.55 -9.06
C GLU A 25 -4.41 -3.86 -8.71
N TYR A 26 -4.55 -4.21 -7.42
CA TYR A 26 -5.26 -5.43 -7.02
C TYR A 26 -6.77 -5.32 -7.25
N THR A 27 -7.33 -4.15 -6.93
CA THR A 27 -8.78 -4.03 -6.75
C THR A 27 -9.33 -2.72 -7.29
N PHE A 28 -8.81 -1.57 -6.82
CA PHE A 28 -9.37 -0.27 -7.18
C PHE A 28 -9.37 -0.01 -8.69
N ILE A 29 -8.21 -0.14 -9.35
CA ILE A 29 -8.06 0.13 -10.79
C ILE A 29 -8.93 -0.82 -11.64
N PRO A 30 -8.95 -2.15 -11.38
CA PRO A 30 -9.90 -3.05 -12.03
C PRO A 30 -11.37 -2.67 -11.80
N ASN A 31 -11.75 -2.24 -10.58
CA ASN A 31 -13.14 -1.92 -10.23
C ASN A 31 -13.68 -0.66 -10.90
N ILE A 32 -12.81 0.26 -11.32
CA ILE A 32 -13.17 1.40 -12.17
C ILE A 32 -13.09 1.07 -13.68
N GLY A 33 -12.84 -0.20 -14.04
CA GLY A 33 -12.81 -0.67 -15.42
C GLY A 33 -11.55 -0.27 -16.20
N MET A 34 -10.45 0.07 -15.52
CA MET A 34 -9.21 0.50 -16.15
C MET A 34 -8.12 -0.57 -16.06
N LYS A 35 -7.14 -0.51 -16.96
CA LYS A 35 -5.88 -1.24 -16.82
C LYS A 35 -4.89 -0.40 -16.02
N ALA A 36 -4.05 -1.04 -15.20
CA ALA A 36 -3.00 -0.38 -14.41
C ALA A 36 -2.12 0.55 -15.26
N LYS A 37 -1.64 0.07 -16.41
CA LYS A 37 -0.81 0.86 -17.32
C LYS A 37 -1.48 2.16 -17.77
N ASP A 38 -2.77 2.12 -18.08
CA ASP A 38 -3.52 3.27 -18.58
C ASP A 38 -3.72 4.28 -17.44
N PHE A 39 -4.10 3.79 -16.26
CA PHE A 39 -4.25 4.60 -15.05
C PHE A 39 -2.94 5.34 -14.67
N TRP A 40 -1.83 4.62 -14.60
CA TRP A 40 -0.54 5.21 -14.27
C TRP A 40 -0.02 6.16 -15.36
N SER A 41 -0.27 5.85 -16.63
CA SER A 41 0.10 6.76 -17.73
C SER A 41 -0.64 8.09 -17.63
N GLU A 42 -1.94 8.04 -17.34
CA GLU A 42 -2.77 9.24 -17.16
C GLU A 42 -2.32 10.07 -15.96
N SER A 43 -2.11 9.43 -14.81
CA SER A 43 -1.60 10.09 -13.60
C SER A 43 -0.23 10.74 -13.83
N ASN A 44 0.71 10.03 -14.44
CA ASN A 44 2.04 10.54 -14.71
C ASN A 44 2.02 11.72 -15.70
N LEU A 45 1.14 11.66 -16.71
CA LEU A 45 0.96 12.75 -17.66
C LEU A 45 0.34 13.98 -16.99
N LEU A 46 -0.64 13.80 -16.11
CA LEU A 46 -1.22 14.86 -15.29
C LEU A 46 -0.15 15.52 -14.42
N ALA A 47 0.63 14.71 -13.69
CA ALA A 47 1.72 15.17 -12.84
C ALA A 47 2.71 16.04 -13.61
N LYS A 48 3.16 15.55 -14.77
CA LYS A 48 4.10 16.27 -15.65
C LYS A 48 3.52 17.58 -16.17
N ASN A 49 2.31 17.54 -16.75
CA ASN A 49 1.71 18.69 -17.43
C ASN A 49 1.30 19.79 -16.45
N LYS A 50 0.90 19.41 -15.24
CA LYS A 50 0.44 20.33 -14.20
C LYS A 50 1.52 20.63 -13.14
N LYS A 51 2.72 20.07 -13.29
CA LYS A 51 3.83 20.18 -12.33
C LYS A 51 3.40 19.77 -10.90
N MET A 52 2.57 18.74 -10.80
CA MET A 52 2.11 18.19 -9.53
C MET A 52 3.10 17.16 -9.01
N ASP A 53 3.12 16.99 -7.68
CA ASP A 53 3.66 15.80 -7.06
C ASP A 53 2.95 14.54 -7.59
N LYS A 54 3.69 13.44 -7.79
CA LYS A 54 3.16 12.22 -8.39
C LYS A 54 2.15 11.52 -7.49
N ILE A 55 2.32 11.59 -6.17
CA ILE A 55 1.40 10.99 -5.21
C ILE A 55 0.07 11.73 -5.26
N LEU A 56 0.13 13.06 -5.14
CA LEU A 56 -1.07 13.89 -5.23
C LEU A 56 -1.77 13.78 -6.59
N ALA A 57 -1.01 13.66 -7.68
CA ALA A 57 -1.57 13.45 -9.02
C ALA A 57 -2.35 12.14 -9.13
N TYR A 58 -1.79 11.00 -8.71
CA TYR A 58 -2.52 9.74 -8.81
C TYR A 58 -3.71 9.71 -7.85
N MET A 59 -3.59 10.28 -6.64
CA MET A 59 -4.72 10.40 -5.71
C MET A 59 -5.85 11.22 -6.32
N TYR A 60 -5.53 12.32 -7.00
CA TYR A 60 -6.52 13.09 -7.76
C TYR A 60 -7.19 12.26 -8.86
N VAL A 61 -6.41 11.51 -9.66
CA VAL A 61 -6.97 10.62 -10.68
C VAL A 61 -7.85 9.54 -10.05
N MET A 62 -7.49 8.98 -8.88
CA MET A 62 -8.36 8.04 -8.17
C MET A 62 -9.72 8.67 -7.86
N LEU A 63 -9.75 9.91 -7.35
CA LEU A 63 -11.00 10.61 -7.03
C LEU A 63 -11.86 10.84 -8.29
N ASP A 64 -11.24 11.35 -9.35
CA ASP A 64 -11.90 11.64 -10.63
C ASP A 64 -12.50 10.38 -11.25
N LYS A 65 -11.71 9.30 -11.36
CA LYS A 65 -12.16 8.04 -11.96
C LYS A 65 -13.18 7.31 -11.10
N ALA A 66 -13.03 7.34 -9.77
CA ALA A 66 -14.03 6.75 -8.89
C ALA A 66 -15.38 7.47 -9.06
N HIS A 67 -15.40 8.80 -9.13
CA HIS A 67 -16.62 9.57 -9.37
C HIS A 67 -17.26 9.22 -10.72
N ALA A 68 -16.47 9.16 -11.79
CA ALA A 68 -16.95 8.78 -13.13
C ALA A 68 -17.53 7.35 -13.16
N ALA A 69 -16.87 6.41 -12.47
CA ALA A 69 -17.30 5.01 -12.38
C ALA A 69 -18.39 4.75 -11.32
N LYS A 70 -18.85 5.79 -10.59
CA LYS A 70 -19.76 5.69 -9.44
C LYS A 70 -19.26 4.69 -8.36
N GLN A 71 -17.95 4.60 -8.20
CA GLN A 71 -17.29 3.78 -7.18
C GLN A 71 -17.12 4.58 -5.88
N SER A 72 -17.39 3.95 -4.74
CA SER A 72 -17.22 4.57 -3.43
C SER A 72 -15.76 4.51 -2.97
N ILE A 73 -15.26 5.64 -2.46
CA ILE A 73 -13.90 5.83 -1.90
C ILE A 73 -13.92 5.96 -0.37
N ARG A 74 -14.95 5.42 0.27
CA ARG A 74 -15.07 5.42 1.74
C ARG A 74 -14.14 4.38 2.34
N ARG A 75 -13.69 4.62 3.59
CA ARG A 75 -12.82 3.72 4.35
C ARG A 75 -13.29 2.26 4.33
N GLU A 76 -14.58 2.03 4.55
CA GLU A 76 -15.17 0.69 4.59
C GLU A 76 -14.97 -0.07 3.28
N GLU A 77 -15.07 0.60 2.13
CA GLU A 77 -14.83 -0.02 0.84
C GLU A 77 -13.35 -0.35 0.67
N PHE A 78 -12.43 0.54 1.02
CA PHE A 78 -10.99 0.22 0.96
C PHE A 78 -10.60 -0.95 1.87
N VAL A 79 -11.20 -1.06 3.06
CA VAL A 79 -10.98 -2.23 3.94
C VAL A 79 -11.47 -3.52 3.29
N LYS A 80 -12.63 -3.49 2.60
CA LYS A 80 -13.12 -4.67 1.85
C LYS A 80 -12.17 -5.03 0.70
N LEU A 81 -11.72 -4.03 -0.05
CA LEU A 81 -10.81 -4.22 -1.19
C LEU A 81 -9.44 -4.76 -0.75
N GLY A 82 -8.96 -4.38 0.44
CA GLY A 82 -7.68 -4.86 1.00
C GLY A 82 -7.64 -6.36 1.31
N LYS A 83 -8.77 -7.07 1.33
CA LYS A 83 -8.82 -8.51 1.62
C LYS A 83 -8.21 -9.38 0.51
N ASN A 84 -8.11 -8.85 -0.70
CA ASN A 84 -7.64 -9.58 -1.88
C ASN A 84 -6.19 -9.23 -2.24
N LEU A 85 -5.43 -8.66 -1.31
CA LEU A 85 -4.02 -8.36 -1.50
C LEU A 85 -3.20 -9.65 -1.44
N GLU A 86 -2.17 -9.73 -2.27
CA GLU A 86 -1.21 -10.83 -2.25
C GLU A 86 0.11 -10.33 -1.68
N PHE A 87 0.57 -10.97 -0.61
CA PHE A 87 1.86 -10.65 0.01
C PHE A 87 3.01 -11.42 -0.65
N PHE A 88 4.23 -10.91 -0.51
CA PHE A 88 5.41 -11.71 -0.84
C PHE A 88 5.49 -12.94 0.08
N PRO A 89 6.01 -14.09 -0.42
CA PRO A 89 6.16 -15.28 0.40
C PRO A 89 6.92 -15.02 1.71
N GLY A 90 6.36 -15.45 2.84
CA GLY A 90 6.97 -15.30 4.17
C GLY A 90 6.60 -14.03 4.92
N VAL A 91 5.86 -13.09 4.32
CA VAL A 91 5.43 -11.84 4.99
C VAL A 91 4.45 -12.10 6.13
N GLU A 92 3.55 -13.08 5.97
CA GLU A 92 2.56 -13.42 7.00
C GLU A 92 3.23 -13.92 8.30
N GLU A 93 4.32 -14.67 8.18
CA GLU A 93 5.10 -15.19 9.30
C GLU A 93 6.19 -14.21 9.78
N TRP A 94 6.61 -13.26 8.93
CA TRP A 94 7.75 -12.37 9.17
C TRP A 94 7.65 -11.62 10.51
N PHE A 95 6.50 -11.01 10.80
CA PHE A 95 6.31 -10.20 12.00
C PHE A 95 6.39 -11.03 13.28
N GLN A 96 5.81 -12.24 13.27
CA GLN A 96 5.97 -13.16 14.39
C GLN A 96 7.44 -13.59 14.54
N ARG A 97 8.09 -13.94 13.43
CA ARG A 97 9.49 -14.40 13.44
C ARG A 97 10.44 -13.35 13.99
N ILE A 98 10.31 -12.09 13.58
CA ILE A 98 11.22 -11.03 14.02
C ILE A 98 11.01 -10.65 15.48
N ASN A 99 9.76 -10.72 15.98
CA ASN A 99 9.46 -10.54 17.39
C ASN A 99 10.08 -11.64 18.25
N LEU A 100 10.00 -12.91 17.81
CA LEU A 100 10.65 -14.03 18.51
C LEU A 100 12.18 -13.87 18.56
N ILE A 101 12.80 -13.39 17.47
CA ILE A 101 14.24 -13.09 17.45
C ILE A 101 14.58 -11.96 18.43
N GLY A 102 13.79 -10.88 18.44
CA GLY A 102 13.96 -9.80 19.41
C GLY A 102 13.85 -10.31 20.85
N ASP A 103 12.89 -11.21 21.10
CA ASP A 103 12.71 -11.81 22.42
C ASP A 103 13.92 -12.66 22.87
N ASP A 104 14.47 -13.49 21.99
CA ASP A 104 15.65 -14.32 22.24
C ASP A 104 16.92 -13.47 22.49
N LEU A 105 17.06 -12.35 21.76
CA LEU A 105 18.19 -11.43 21.91
C LEU A 105 18.11 -10.52 23.14
N GLY A 106 17.03 -10.56 23.91
CA GLY A 106 16.84 -9.65 25.03
C GLY A 106 16.41 -8.24 24.61
N GLU A 107 15.95 -8.07 23.37
CA GLU A 107 15.49 -6.82 22.75
C GLU A 107 13.96 -6.69 22.79
N LYS A 108 13.44 -5.49 22.53
CA LYS A 108 12.00 -5.22 22.41
C LYS A 108 11.67 -4.60 21.04
#